data_AF-A0A1V5J043-F1
#
_entry.id   AF-A0A1V5J043-F1
#
_cell.length_a   1.000
_cell.length_b   1.000
_cell.length_c   1.000
_cell.angle_alpha   90.00
_cell.angle_beta   90.00
_cell.angle_gamma   90.00
#
_symmetry.space_group_name_H-M   'P 1'
#
loop_
_entity.id
_entity.type
_entity.pdbx_description
1 polymer ?
#
loop_
_entity_poly.entity_id
_entity_poly.type
_entity_poly.pdbx_seq_one_letter_code
_entity_poly.pdbx_strand_id
1 'polypeptide(L)'
;MKITAISGRGSKKDFIDLRFISEQIIPLDSLFGLLEKKYRGVNYSLYHIVRSLAYFDDADREPDPIMRSCVSWSETKDYFRAQQRSLIRILL
;
A
#
# COMPACT_ATOMS: atom_id res chain seq x y z
N MET A 1 -7.85 -1.19 -7.40
CA MET A 1 -7.26 0.01 -6.74
C MET A 1 -5.81 -0.29 -6.44
N LYS A 2 -4.92 0.70 -6.25
CA LYS A 2 -3.50 0.44 -5.96
C LYS A 2 -3.31 -0.48 -4.75
N ILE A 3 -4.10 -0.29 -3.69
CA ILE A 3 -4.08 -1.13 -2.49
C ILE A 3 -4.45 -2.61 -2.74
N THR A 4 -5.35 -2.89 -3.70
CA THR A 4 -5.70 -4.28 -4.08
C THR A 4 -4.68 -4.89 -5.04
N ALA A 5 -3.91 -4.06 -5.75
CA ALA A 5 -2.79 -4.53 -6.59
C ALA A 5 -1.61 -4.97 -5.71
N ILE A 6 -1.32 -4.22 -4.64
CA ILE A 6 -0.31 -4.56 -3.64
C ILE A 6 -0.63 -5.89 -2.94
N SER A 7 -1.90 -6.20 -2.69
CA SER A 7 -2.29 -7.50 -2.12
C SER A 7 -2.17 -8.69 -3.09
N GLY A 8 -1.74 -8.49 -4.33
CA GLY A 8 -1.54 -9.55 -5.32
C GLY A 8 -0.09 -9.67 -5.76
N ARG A 9 0.34 -8.77 -6.65
CA ARG A 9 1.71 -8.66 -7.16
C ARG A 9 2.06 -7.18 -7.17
N GLY A 10 2.27 -6.61 -5.99
CA GLY A 10 2.59 -5.18 -5.88
C GLY A 10 3.88 -4.85 -6.62
N SER A 11 3.80 -4.01 -7.66
CA SER A 11 4.97 -3.45 -8.34
C SER A 11 5.61 -2.34 -7.51
N LYS A 12 6.89 -2.01 -7.73
CA LYS A 12 7.53 -0.83 -7.11
C LYS A 12 6.69 0.44 -7.35
N LYS A 13 6.18 0.56 -8.58
CA LYS A 13 5.32 1.67 -8.98
C LYS A 13 4.02 1.71 -8.18
N ASP A 14 3.40 0.57 -7.89
CA ASP A 14 2.14 0.55 -7.13
C ASP A 14 2.31 1.05 -5.71
N PHE A 15 3.39 0.66 -5.05
CA PHE A 15 3.75 1.18 -3.72
C PHE A 15 4.00 2.69 -3.77
N ILE A 16 4.82 3.14 -4.72
CA ILE A 16 5.15 4.56 -4.84
C ILE A 16 3.89 5.40 -5.14
N ASP A 17 3.07 4.99 -6.11
CA ASP A 17 1.83 5.67 -6.44
C ASP A 17 0.88 5.70 -5.22
N LEU A 18 0.76 4.60 -4.47
CA LEU A 18 -0.08 4.55 -3.27
C LEU A 18 0.45 5.46 -2.17
N ARG A 19 1.78 5.56 -1.99
CA ARG A 19 2.39 6.49 -1.03
C ARG A 19 2.03 7.92 -1.37
N PHE A 20 2.18 8.33 -2.64
CA PHE A 20 1.83 9.68 -3.07
C PHE A 20 0.34 9.98 -2.87
N ILE A 21 -0.54 9.05 -3.22
CA ILE A 21 -1.98 9.19 -2.94
C ILE A 21 -2.20 9.35 -1.43
N SER A 22 -1.51 8.56 -0.61
CA SER A 22 -1.69 8.59 0.82
C SER A 22 -1.18 9.87 1.49
N GLU A 23 -0.10 10.45 0.97
CA GLU A 23 0.50 11.69 1.50
C GLU A 23 -0.25 12.94 1.01
N GLN A 24 -0.77 12.93 -0.22
CA GLN A 24 -1.30 14.14 -0.87
C GLN A 24 -2.82 14.21 -0.92
N ILE A 25 -3.52 13.07 -0.91
CA ILE A 25 -4.96 13.02 -1.22
C ILE A 25 -5.75 12.53 -0.01
N ILE A 26 -5.41 11.34 0.52
CA ILE A 26 -6.20 10.70 1.56
C ILE A 26 -5.34 9.77 2.41
N PRO A 27 -5.35 9.90 3.75
CA PRO A 27 -4.61 8.99 4.64
C PRO A 27 -4.94 7.50 4.40
N LEU A 28 -3.94 6.64 4.61
CA LEU A 28 -4.04 5.21 4.26
C LEU A 28 -5.12 4.47 5.08
N ASP A 29 -5.34 4.84 6.33
CA ASP A 29 -6.45 4.34 7.16
C ASP A 29 -7.82 4.70 6.58
N SER A 30 -7.98 5.92 6.08
CA SER A 30 -9.20 6.39 5.43
C SER A 30 -9.46 5.66 4.10
N LEU A 31 -8.41 5.21 3.40
CA LEU A 31 -8.52 4.37 2.21
C LEU A 31 -9.15 3.00 2.51
N PHE A 32 -8.93 2.43 3.70
CA PHE A 32 -9.61 1.18 4.10
C PHE A 32 -11.11 1.37 4.30
N GLY A 33 -11.55 2.53 4.81
CA GLY A 33 -12.98 2.87 4.85
C GLY A 33 -13.60 3.00 3.45
N LEU A 34 -12.82 3.41 2.44
CA LEU A 34 -13.27 3.42 1.04
C LEU A 34 -13.31 2.02 0.41
N LEU A 35 -12.38 1.13 0.78
CA LEU A 35 -12.40 -0.27 0.35
C LEU A 35 -13.69 -0.95 0.78
N GLU A 36 -14.09 -0.79 2.05
CA GLU A 36 -15.32 -1.38 2.58
C GLU A 36 -16.55 -0.90 1.82
N LYS A 37 -16.64 0.40 1.53
CA LYS A 37 -17.74 0.97 0.75
C LYS A 37 -17.78 0.43 -0.68
N LYS A 38 -16.62 0.30 -1.33
CA LYS A 38 -16.51 -0.10 -2.74
C LYS A 38 -16.74 -1.60 -2.94
N TYR A 39 -16.24 -2.43 -2.03
CA TYR A 39 -16.29 -3.89 -2.11
C TYR A 39 -17.34 -4.48 -1.18
N ARG A 40 -18.42 -3.74 -0.89
CA ARG A 40 -19.52 -4.22 -0.07
C ARG A 40 -20.07 -5.53 -0.64
N GLY A 41 -20.12 -6.57 0.19
CA GLY A 41 -20.58 -7.91 -0.19
C GLY A 41 -19.52 -8.80 -0.85
N VAL A 42 -18.30 -8.30 -1.06
CA VAL A 42 -17.15 -9.11 -1.50
C VAL A 42 -16.36 -9.52 -0.27
N ASN A 43 -16.09 -10.82 -0.13
CA ASN A 43 -15.24 -11.32 0.95
C ASN A 43 -13.76 -11.07 0.61
N TYR A 44 -13.12 -10.16 1.32
CA TYR A 44 -11.68 -9.92 1.23
C TYR A 44 -11.05 -9.97 2.62
N SER A 45 -9.82 -10.46 2.71
CA SER A 45 -9.08 -10.49 3.97
C SER A 45 -8.39 -9.16 4.22
N LEU A 46 -8.96 -8.35 5.11
CA LEU A 46 -8.33 -7.11 5.59
C LEU A 46 -6.93 -7.40 6.14
N TYR A 47 -6.80 -8.49 6.90
CA TYR A 47 -5.53 -8.99 7.42
C TYR A 47 -4.50 -9.19 6.30
N HIS A 48 -4.86 -9.90 5.23
CA HIS A 48 -3.95 -10.13 4.10
C HIS A 48 -3.52 -8.83 3.42
N ILE A 49 -4.44 -7.90 3.22
CA ILE A 49 -4.13 -6.60 2.61
C ILE A 49 -3.14 -5.82 3.49
N VAL A 50 -3.41 -5.71 4.79
CA VAL A 50 -2.52 -5.01 5.73
C VAL A 50 -1.14 -5.67 5.80
N ARG A 51 -1.08 -7.02 5.77
CA ARG A 51 0.19 -7.76 5.72
C ARG A 51 0.99 -7.48 4.44
N SER A 52 0.29 -7.38 3.31
CA SER A 52 0.89 -7.13 2.00
C SER A 52 1.56 -5.74 1.89
N LEU A 53 1.14 -4.76 2.71
CA LEU A 53 1.76 -3.43 2.72
C LEU A 53 3.25 -3.45 3.08
N ALA A 54 3.72 -4.45 3.82
CA ALA A 54 5.15 -4.60 4.15
C ALA A 54 5.81 -5.82 3.49
N TYR A 55 5.19 -6.37 2.44
CA TYR A 55 5.75 -7.46 1.64
C TYR A 55 6.27 -6.89 0.32
N PHE A 56 7.59 -6.95 0.12
CA PHE A 56 8.26 -6.26 -0.99
C PHE A 56 8.95 -7.20 -1.97
N ASP A 57 8.93 -8.51 -1.76
CA ASP A 57 9.73 -9.47 -2.54
C ASP A 57 9.48 -9.38 -4.05
N ASP A 58 8.22 -9.18 -4.46
CA ASP A 58 7.89 -9.03 -5.88
C ASP A 58 8.35 -7.68 -6.43
N ALA A 59 8.12 -6.60 -5.67
CA ALA A 59 8.56 -5.26 -6.03
C ALA A 59 10.10 -5.17 -6.11
N ASP A 60 10.83 -5.79 -5.19
CA ASP A 60 12.28 -5.77 -5.12
C ASP A 60 12.95 -6.43 -6.35
N ARG A 61 12.23 -7.33 -7.05
CA ARG A 61 12.70 -7.97 -8.30
C ARG A 61 12.48 -7.10 -9.54
N GLU A 62 11.70 -6.05 -9.45
CA GLU A 62 11.44 -5.15 -10.57
C GLU A 62 12.53 -4.07 -10.69
N PRO A 63 12.83 -3.59 -11.90
CA PRO A 63 13.70 -2.42 -12.07
C PRO A 63 13.11 -1.19 -11.36
N ASP A 64 13.98 -0.27 -10.96
CA ASP A 64 13.51 1.01 -10.42
C ASP A 64 12.70 1.77 -11.48
N PRO A 65 11.53 2.32 -11.12
CA PRO A 65 10.74 3.10 -12.06
C PRO A 65 11.44 4.42 -12.40
N ILE A 66 11.18 4.94 -13.60
CA ILE A 66 11.62 6.29 -13.97
C ILE A 66 10.78 7.29 -13.18
N MET A 67 11.39 7.89 -12.16
CA MET A 67 10.75 8.84 -11.25
C MET A 67 11.06 10.29 -11.64
N ARG A 68 10.04 11.16 -11.57
CA ARG A 68 10.23 12.62 -11.64
C ARG A 68 10.44 13.27 -10.26
N SER A 69 10.20 12.52 -9.20
CA SER A 69 10.33 12.97 -7.81
C SER A 69 11.53 12.30 -7.14
N CYS A 70 12.12 12.96 -6.14
CA CYS A 70 13.30 12.50 -5.42
C CYS A 70 13.02 11.39 -4.37
N VAL A 71 11.92 10.66 -4.51
CA VAL A 71 11.54 9.61 -3.54
C VAL A 71 12.32 8.34 -3.84
N SER A 72 13.06 7.86 -2.84
CA SER A 72 13.74 6.57 -2.93
C SER A 72 12.81 5.40 -2.62
N TRP A 73 13.18 4.23 -3.15
CA TRP A 73 12.49 2.98 -2.84
C TRP A 73 12.61 2.61 -1.34
N SER A 74 13.76 2.86 -0.72
CA SER A 74 13.98 2.63 0.71
C SER A 74 13.03 3.43 1.59
N GLU A 75 12.89 4.74 1.34
CA GLU A 75 11.95 5.60 2.09
C GLU A 75 10.50 5.13 1.93
N THR A 76 10.17 4.63 0.74
CA THR A 76 8.84 4.09 0.46
C THR A 76 8.57 2.82 1.29
N LYS A 77 9.54 1.91 1.39
CA LYS A 77 9.43 0.71 2.23
C LYS A 77 9.25 1.08 3.71
N ASP A 78 10.02 2.05 4.19
CA ASP A 78 9.95 2.47 5.60
C ASP A 78 8.62 3.14 5.94
N TYR A 79 8.11 3.97 5.03
CA TYR A 79 6.77 4.51 5.10
C TYR A 79 5.72 3.41 5.27
N PHE A 80 5.68 2.41 4.38
CA PHE A 80 4.66 1.37 4.46
C PHE A 80 4.80 0.43 5.66
N ARG A 81 6.02 0.16 6.12
CA ARG A 81 6.24 -0.57 7.39
C ARG A 81 5.65 0.19 8.58
N ALA A 82 5.83 1.51 8.62
CA ALA A 82 5.24 2.34 9.67
C ALA A 82 3.72 2.35 9.59
N GLN A 83 3.16 2.53 8.38
CA GLN A 83 1.71 2.49 8.17
C GLN A 83 1.11 1.14 8.54
N GLN A 84 1.74 0.03 8.14
CA GLN A 84 1.28 -1.31 8.50
C GLN A 84 1.19 -1.49 10.02
N ARG A 85 2.23 -1.10 10.77
CA ARG A 85 2.20 -1.20 12.24
C ARG A 85 1.05 -0.40 12.85
N SER A 86 0.79 0.80 12.33
CA SER A 86 -0.32 1.64 12.78
C SER A 86 -1.68 0.96 12.47
N LEU A 87 -1.85 0.49 11.24
CA LEU A 87 -3.08 -0.15 10.76
C LEU A 87 -3.38 -1.45 11.49
N ILE A 88 -2.36 -2.26 11.80
CA ILE A 88 -2.54 -3.45 12.65
C ILE A 88 -3.16 -3.02 13.98
N ARG A 89 -2.64 -2.00 14.65
CA ARG A 89 -3.17 -1.56 15.95
C ARG A 89 -4.60 -1.01 15.88
N ILE A 90 -4.99 -0.41 14.76
CA ILE A 90 -6.30 0.26 14.60
C ILE A 90 -7.37 -0.72 14.13
N LEU A 91 -7.01 -1.68 13.28
CA LEU A 91 -7.96 -2.50 12.52
C LEU A 91 -7.96 -4.00 12.88
N LEU A 92 -6.95 -4.49 13.61
CA LEU A 92 -6.74 -5.91 13.94
C LEU A 92 -6.45 -6.12 15.42
#